data_AF-A0A537A0W5-F1
#
_entry.id   AF-A0A537A0W5-F1
#
_cell.length_a   1.000
_cell.length_b   1.000
_cell.length_c   1.000
_cell.angle_alpha   90.00
_cell.angle_beta   90.00
_cell.angle_gamma   90.00
#
_symmetry.space_group_name_H-M   'P 1'
#
loop_
_entity.id
_entity.type
_entity.pdbx_description
1 polymer ?
#
loop_
_entity_poly.entity_id
_entity_poly.type
_entity_poly.pdbx_seq_one_letter_code
_entity_poly.pdbx_strand_id
1 'polypeptide(L)' 'WAREFDCENWAQFFLKFIVSHPAVTCAIPATRQTAHMAENMGALYGRLPDARMRERMAQHMGTL' A
#
# COMPACT_ATOMS: atom_id res chain seq x y z
N TRP A 1 12.87 -2.09 -3.12
CA TRP A 1 12.17 -1.07 -3.92
C TRP A 1 10.94 -0.48 -3.23
N ALA A 2 10.33 -1.15 -2.24
CA ALA A 2 9.21 -0.56 -1.47
C ALA A 2 9.52 0.84 -0.86
N ARG A 3 10.76 1.04 -0.38
CA ARG A 3 11.24 2.34 0.11
C ARG A 3 11.24 3.46 -0.96
N GLU A 4 11.21 3.14 -2.26
CA GLU A 4 11.16 4.13 -3.36
C GLU A 4 9.86 4.96 -3.35
N PHE A 5 8.79 4.44 -2.74
CA PHE A 5 7.50 5.12 -2.56
C PHE A 5 7.10 5.24 -1.08
N ASP A 6 8.10 5.40 -0.19
CA ASP A 6 7.89 5.68 1.23
C ASP A 6 7.01 4.60 1.91
N CYS A 7 7.32 3.34 1.64
CA CYS A 7 6.63 2.19 2.23
C CYS A 7 7.59 1.43 3.17
N GLU A 8 7.15 1.28 4.42
CA GLU A 8 7.96 0.75 5.52
C GLU A 8 7.54 -0.65 5.97
N ASN A 9 6.29 -1.05 5.72
CA ASN A 9 5.74 -2.34 6.13
C ASN A 9 4.72 -2.88 5.11
N TRP A 10 4.27 -4.12 5.31
CA TRP A 10 3.35 -4.80 4.41
C TRP A 10 1.95 -4.18 4.36
N ALA A 11 1.44 -3.67 5.48
CA ALA A 11 0.14 -3.00 5.50
C ALA A 11 0.15 -1.76 4.59
N GLN A 12 1.19 -0.94 4.68
CA GLN A 12 1.42 0.19 3.78
C GLN A 12 1.56 -0.27 2.33
N PHE A 13 2.29 -1.36 2.07
CA PHE A 13 2.49 -1.87 0.72
C PHE A 13 1.16 -2.19 0.03
N PHE A 14 0.31 -2.99 0.66
CA PHE A 14 -0.97 -3.39 0.09
C PHE A 14 -1.96 -2.23 0.00
N LEU A 15 -2.05 -1.41 1.06
CA LEU A 15 -2.99 -0.29 1.05
C LEU A 15 -2.60 0.77 0.04
N LYS A 16 -1.31 1.10 -0.10
CA LYS A 16 -0.82 2.01 -1.15
C LYS A 16 -1.07 1.45 -2.55
N PHE A 17 -0.95 0.13 -2.76
CA PHE A 17 -1.32 -0.49 -4.04
C PHE A 17 -2.81 -0.33 -4.38
N ILE A 18 -3.68 -0.48 -3.38
CA ILE A 18 -5.14 -0.36 -3.53
C ILE A 18 -5.53 1.10 -3.79
N VAL A 19 -5.14 2.03 -2.91
CA VAL A 19 -5.60 3.43 -2.97
C VAL A 19 -4.95 4.25 -4.09
N SER A 20 -3.86 3.76 -4.69
CA SER A 20 -3.25 4.39 -5.87
C SER A 20 -3.97 4.07 -7.18
N HIS A 21 -4.94 3.14 -7.20
CA HIS A 21 -5.73 2.87 -8.39
C HIS A 21 -6.72 4.02 -8.64
N PRO A 22 -6.76 4.65 -9.83
CA PRO A 22 -7.59 5.83 -10.08
C PRO A 22 -9.10 5.59 -9.91
N ALA A 23 -9.56 4.35 -10.11
CA ALA A 23 -10.96 3.95 -9.86
C ALA A 23 -11.31 3.68 -8.38
N VAL A 24 -10.34 3.66 -7.46
CA VAL A 24 -10.59 3.46 -6.02
C VAL A 24 -10.75 4.80 -5.34
N THR A 25 -11.89 5.01 -4.70
CA THR A 25 -12.19 6.26 -3.99
C THR A 25 -12.00 6.15 -2.48
N CYS A 26 -12.08 4.94 -1.92
CA CYS A 26 -11.94 4.67 -0.50
C CYS A 26 -11.47 3.23 -0.27
N ALA A 27 -10.63 3.02 0.75
CA ALA A 27 -10.29 1.70 1.28
C ALA A 27 -10.62 1.65 2.78
N ILE A 28 -11.27 0.57 3.22
CA ILE A 28 -11.72 0.40 4.62
C ILE A 28 -11.01 -0.83 5.22
N PRO A 29 -9.75 -0.70 5.69
CA PRO A 29 -9.04 -1.81 6.29
C PRO A 29 -9.55 -2.12 7.70
N ALA A 30 -10.07 -3.33 7.89
CA ALA A 30 -10.49 -3.79 9.21
C ALA A 30 -9.31 -4.31 10.03
N THR A 31 -9.27 -3.93 11.30
CA THR A 31 -8.35 -4.50 12.30
C THR A 31 -8.96 -4.38 13.69
N ARG A 32 -8.57 -5.28 14.59
CA ARG A 32 -8.90 -5.20 16.04
C ARG A 32 -7.70 -4.78 16.90
N GLN A 33 -6.53 -4.63 16.28
CA GLN A 33 -5.28 -4.30 16.97
C GLN A 33 -4.87 -2.88 16.63
N THR A 34 -4.63 -2.07 17.67
CA THR A 34 -4.24 -0.65 17.54
C THR A 34 -2.89 -0.49 16.84
N ALA A 35 -1.96 -1.44 17.02
CA ALA A 35 -0.68 -1.45 16.31
C ALA A 35 -0.88 -1.52 14.79
N HIS A 36 -1.69 -2.47 14.30
CA HIS A 36 -2.02 -2.56 12.87
C HIS A 36 -2.82 -1.36 12.36
N MET A 37 -3.65 -0.75 13.22
CA MET A 37 -4.34 0.50 12.85
C MET A 37 -3.30 1.59 12.54
N ALA A 38 -2.26 1.75 13.36
CA ALA A 38 -1.19 2.70 13.11
C ALA A 38 -0.42 2.40 11.80
N GLU A 39 -0.14 1.12 11.53
CA GLU A 39 0.48 0.70 10.27
C GLU A 39 -0.40 1.03 9.05
N ASN A 40 -1.71 0.77 9.13
CA ASN A 40 -2.68 1.11 8.10
C ASN A 40 -2.73 2.61 7.84
N MET A 41 -2.74 3.42 8.90
CA MET A 41 -2.73 4.89 8.77
C MET A 41 -1.44 5.40 8.12
N GLY A 42 -0.33 4.68 8.28
CA GLY A 42 0.91 4.99 7.57
C GLY A 42 0.77 4.99 6.05
N ALA A 43 -0.19 4.26 5.49
CA ALA A 43 -0.43 4.21 4.04
C ALA A 43 -0.92 5.54 3.46
N LEU A 44 -1.46 6.43 4.31
CA LEU A 44 -1.96 7.76 3.94
C LEU A 44 -0.85 8.80 3.71
N TYR A 45 0.38 8.48 4.10
CA TYR A 45 1.51 9.41 4.05
C TYR A 45 2.55 9.02 2.99
N GLY A 46 3.32 10.00 2.52
CA GLY A 46 4.36 9.82 1.52
C GLY A 46 3.80 9.61 0.11
N ARG A 47 4.66 9.15 -0.81
CA ARG A 47 4.30 8.93 -2.21
C ARG A 47 3.43 7.69 -2.38
N LEU A 48 2.53 7.76 -3.37
CA LEU A 48 1.80 6.60 -3.87
C LEU A 48 2.56 5.99 -5.06
N PRO A 49 2.46 4.66 -5.28
CA PRO A 49 3.04 4.03 -6.45
C PRO A 49 2.31 4.50 -7.72
N ASP A 50 3.07 4.85 -8.75
CA ASP A 50 2.55 5.13 -10.10
C ASP A 50 2.17 3.82 -10.83
N ALA A 51 1.64 3.93 -12.06
CA ALA A 51 1.22 2.77 -12.84
C ALA A 51 2.35 1.73 -13.03
N ARG A 52 3.57 2.19 -13.33
CA ARG A 52 4.73 1.33 -13.53
C ARG A 52 5.13 0.62 -12.22
N MET A 53 5.10 1.34 -11.11
CA MET A 53 5.38 0.76 -9.80
C MET A 53 4.31 -0.26 -9.41
N ARG A 54 3.03 0.02 -9.67
CA ARG A 54 1.93 -0.92 -9.42
C ARG A 54 2.10 -2.22 -10.22
N GLU A 55 2.55 -2.16 -11.47
CA GLU A 55 2.88 -3.36 -12.26
C GLU A 55 4.01 -4.17 -11.61
N ARG A 56 5.08 -3.51 -11.15
CA ARG A 56 6.17 -4.17 -10.40
C ARG A 56 5.67 -4.81 -9.10
N MET A 57 4.74 -4.17 -8.39
CA MET A 57 4.08 -4.73 -7.20
C MET A 57 3.32 -6.00 -7.53
N ALA A 58 2.48 -5.99 -8.58
CA ALA A 58 1.72 -7.16 -8.99
C ALA A 58 2.63 -8.31 -9.44
N GLN A 59 3.69 -8.01 -10.20
CA GLN A 59 4.68 -9.00 -10.62
C GLN A 59 5.38 -9.64 -9.42
N HIS A 60 5.82 -8.84 -8.45
CA HIS A 60 6.46 -9.34 -7.24
C HIS A 60 5.52 -10.27 -6.46
N MET A 61 4.25 -9.89 -6.30
CA MET A 61 3.24 -10.73 -5.64
C MET A 61 2.99 -12.04 -6.39
N GLY A 62 3.04 -12.05 -7.72
CA GLY A 62 2.88 -13.27 -8.52
C GLY A 62 4.07 -14.24 -8.46
N THR A 63 5.19 -13.84 -7.83
CA THR A 63 6.40 -14.67 -7.67
C THR A 63 6.62 -15.18 -6.25
N LEU A 64 5.80 -14.75 -5.29
CA LEU A 64 5.79 -15.24 -3.91
C LEU A 64 4.97 -16.53 -3.81
#